data_AF-A0A7K8NZJ8-F1
#
_entry.id   AF-A0A7K8NZJ8-F1
#
_cell.length_a   1.000
_cell.length_b   1.000
_cell.length_c   1.000
_cell.angle_alpha   90.00
_cell.angle_beta   90.00
_cell.angle_gamma   90.00
#
_symmetry.space_group_name_H-M   'P 1'
#
loop_
_entity.id
_entity.type
_entity.pdbx_description
1 polymer ?
#
loop_
_entity_poly.entity_id
_entity_poly.type
_entity_poly.pdbx_seq_one_letter_code
_entity_poly.pdbx_strand_id
1 'polypeptide(L)'
;HESVVEVQGTWPLGADSRFVFRKNFAKYELFKSNGSLFPEVMVSGCLEANKSMAHSELIQNFLNSGSCPEVQGFLHLREAGRKVWKRFYFSLRRSGLYYSTKGTSKDPWHLQYFADLTESNIYYVTQGKKLYGAPTEFGFCIKPCKARSGTKGLKLLCSEDEQSRACWMAAFRLFKYGMQLYRNYQQAQARLSQPPWIGPTPLRSVSDNALVAMDFSGCTGRVLENPGEALTAALEEAQAWRKKTTHRYSLPAACQSSPLSA
;
A
#
# COMPACT_ATOMS: atom_id res chain seq x y z
N HIS A 1 4.56 -4.72 -13.36
CA HIS A 1 3.94 -5.94 -13.91
C HIS A 1 2.58 -5.61 -14.48
N GLU A 2 1.78 -4.79 -13.80
CA GLU A 2 0.53 -4.22 -14.35
C GLU A 2 0.80 -3.40 -15.63
N SER A 3 -0.10 -3.51 -16.61
CA SER A 3 -0.10 -2.72 -17.84
C SER A 3 -0.68 -1.33 -17.55
N VAL A 4 0.12 -0.28 -17.80
CA VAL A 4 -0.29 1.11 -17.56
C VAL A 4 -1.49 1.49 -18.44
N VAL A 5 -1.52 1.00 -19.68
CA VAL A 5 -2.60 1.25 -20.64
C VAL A 5 -3.92 0.64 -20.15
N GLU A 6 -3.88 -0.59 -19.64
CA GLU A 6 -5.06 -1.25 -19.07
C GLU A 6 -5.56 -0.50 -17.83
N VAL A 7 -4.66 -0.07 -16.94
CA VAL A 7 -5.02 0.70 -15.75
C VAL A 7 -5.71 2.01 -16.14
N GLN A 8 -5.16 2.75 -17.11
CA GLN A 8 -5.75 3.98 -17.63
C GLN A 8 -7.13 3.73 -18.26
N GLY A 9 -7.30 2.62 -18.98
CA GLY A 9 -8.58 2.23 -19.58
C GLY A 9 -9.71 2.01 -18.58
N THR A 10 -9.41 1.87 -17.28
CA THR A 10 -10.42 1.75 -16.20
C THR A 10 -10.89 3.09 -15.63
N TRP A 11 -10.36 4.22 -16.09
CA TRP A 11 -10.70 5.52 -15.54
C TRP A 11 -12.13 5.94 -15.91
N PRO A 12 -12.92 6.48 -14.96
CA PRO A 12 -14.23 7.04 -15.28
C PRO A 12 -14.07 8.25 -16.21
N LEU A 13 -14.95 8.36 -17.20
CA LEU A 13 -15.01 9.55 -18.07
C LEU A 13 -15.28 10.81 -17.23
N GLY A 14 -14.46 11.84 -17.42
CA GLY A 14 -14.57 13.11 -16.69
C GLY A 14 -14.07 13.09 -15.23
N ALA A 15 -13.47 11.99 -14.76
CA ALA A 15 -12.77 11.98 -13.47
C ALA A 15 -11.38 12.61 -13.58
N ASP A 16 -10.95 13.34 -12.55
CA ASP A 16 -9.60 13.90 -12.42
C ASP A 16 -8.56 12.83 -12.00
N SER A 17 -8.58 11.69 -12.72
CA SER A 17 -7.64 10.59 -12.50
C SER A 17 -6.31 10.94 -13.16
N ARG A 18 -5.20 10.74 -12.42
CA ARG A 18 -3.85 11.07 -12.90
C ARG A 18 -2.83 10.06 -12.42
N PHE A 19 -1.81 9.83 -13.24
CA PHE A 19 -0.61 9.13 -12.79
C PHE A 19 0.29 10.09 -12.02
N VAL A 20 0.85 9.62 -10.91
CA VAL A 20 1.78 10.39 -10.09
C VAL A 20 3.06 9.57 -9.92
N PHE A 21 4.19 10.13 -10.33
CA PHE A 21 5.49 9.54 -10.09
C PHE A 21 6.07 10.07 -8.78
N ARG A 22 6.29 9.16 -7.81
CA ARG A 22 6.87 9.50 -6.51
C ARG A 22 7.61 8.31 -5.90
N LYS A 23 8.54 8.58 -4.99
CA LYS A 23 9.15 7.54 -4.15
C LYS A 23 8.10 6.96 -3.19
N ASN A 24 8.15 5.63 -2.98
CA ASN A 24 7.32 4.92 -2.02
C ASN A 24 8.15 3.83 -1.35
N PHE A 25 8.65 4.13 -0.15
CA PHE A 25 9.54 3.23 0.59
C PHE A 25 8.81 2.05 1.26
N ALA A 26 7.49 2.13 1.49
CA ALA A 26 6.68 1.02 2.02
C ALA A 26 6.34 -0.05 0.97
N LYS A 27 6.53 0.22 -0.33
CA LYS A 27 6.00 -0.63 -1.42
C LYS A 27 6.29 -2.13 -1.21
N TYR A 28 7.50 -2.43 -0.73
CA TYR A 28 7.98 -3.80 -0.47
C TYR A 28 8.41 -4.01 0.98
N GLU A 29 7.95 -3.18 1.92
CA GLU A 29 8.27 -3.33 3.34
C GLU A 29 7.83 -4.69 3.89
N LEU A 30 6.74 -5.24 3.34
CA LEU A 30 6.24 -6.58 3.68
C LEU A 30 7.24 -7.72 3.44
N PHE A 31 8.25 -7.54 2.57
CA PHE A 31 9.27 -8.57 2.31
C PHE A 31 10.59 -8.33 3.05
N LYS A 32 10.71 -7.21 3.76
CA LYS A 32 11.90 -6.89 4.56
C LYS A 32 11.77 -7.55 5.93
N SER A 33 12.89 -7.95 6.51
CA SER A 33 12.97 -8.59 7.84
C SER A 33 12.78 -7.64 9.02
N ASN A 34 12.63 -6.33 8.77
CA ASN A 34 12.76 -5.31 9.81
C ASN A 34 11.37 -4.93 10.35
N GLY A 35 10.87 -5.73 11.29
CA GLY A 35 9.63 -5.50 12.02
C GLY A 35 8.45 -6.36 11.55
N SER A 36 7.57 -6.74 12.49
CA SER A 36 6.38 -7.53 12.19
C SER A 36 5.29 -6.65 11.57
N LEU A 37 5.07 -6.77 10.26
CA LEU A 37 3.97 -6.11 9.56
C LEU A 37 2.60 -6.71 9.94
N PHE A 38 2.60 -7.96 10.37
CA PHE A 38 1.40 -8.74 10.67
C PHE A 38 1.33 -9.00 12.17
N PRO A 39 0.51 -8.24 12.92
CA PRO A 39 0.27 -8.53 14.33
C PRO A 39 -0.26 -9.96 14.49
N GLU A 40 0.24 -10.70 15.48
CA GLU A 40 -0.15 -12.10 15.73
C GLU A 40 -1.68 -12.24 15.85
N VAL A 41 -2.32 -11.30 16.53
CA VAL A 41 -3.78 -11.26 16.73
C VAL A 41 -4.59 -11.14 15.43
N MET A 42 -3.98 -10.61 14.36
CA MET A 42 -4.63 -10.41 13.08
C MET A 42 -4.45 -11.60 12.13
N VAL A 43 -3.56 -12.56 12.41
CA VAL A 43 -3.30 -13.68 11.50
C VAL A 43 -3.78 -14.99 12.11
N SER A 44 -4.41 -15.83 11.30
CA SER A 44 -4.87 -17.17 11.67
C SER A 44 -4.72 -18.14 10.50
N GLY A 45 -4.89 -19.45 10.72
CA GLY A 45 -4.89 -20.44 9.63
C GLY A 45 -3.50 -20.89 9.14
N CYS A 46 -2.43 -20.34 9.71
CA CYS A 46 -1.16 -21.05 9.76
C CYS A 46 -1.25 -22.01 10.95
N LEU A 47 -1.16 -23.32 10.71
CA LEU A 47 -1.24 -24.43 11.68
C LEU A 47 -1.04 -23.96 13.13
N GLU A 48 -2.01 -24.25 14.02
CA GLU A 48 -2.08 -23.83 15.44
C GLU A 48 -0.84 -24.16 16.31
N ALA A 49 0.27 -24.58 15.72
CA ALA A 49 1.50 -25.02 16.36
C ALA A 49 2.58 -23.94 16.58
N ASN A 50 2.58 -22.77 15.91
CA ASN A 50 3.71 -21.84 16.02
C ASN A 50 3.31 -20.41 16.42
N LYS A 51 3.20 -20.17 17.75
CA LYS A 51 3.16 -18.83 18.37
C LYS A 51 4.47 -18.01 18.19
N SER A 52 5.41 -18.50 17.39
CA SER A 52 6.72 -17.86 17.15
C SER A 52 7.18 -18.00 15.69
N MET A 53 6.25 -17.97 14.74
CA MET A 53 6.61 -18.04 13.32
C MET A 53 7.42 -16.81 12.89
N ALA A 54 8.54 -17.02 12.21
CA ALA A 54 9.32 -15.92 11.66
C ALA A 54 8.53 -15.20 10.56
N HIS A 55 8.74 -13.89 10.41
CA HIS A 55 8.05 -13.08 9.38
C HIS A 55 8.27 -13.63 7.96
N SER A 56 9.47 -14.14 7.66
CA SER A 56 9.78 -14.78 6.37
C SER A 56 8.93 -16.03 6.11
N GLU A 57 8.75 -16.89 7.12
CA GLU A 57 7.93 -18.10 7.03
C GLU A 57 6.45 -17.76 6.85
N LEU A 58 5.97 -16.74 7.58
CA LEU A 58 4.62 -16.23 7.41
C LEU A 58 4.36 -15.81 5.96
N ILE A 59 5.28 -15.05 5.37
CA ILE A 59 5.16 -14.61 3.98
C ILE A 59 5.19 -15.81 3.02
N GLN A 60 6.03 -16.82 3.26
CA GLN A 60 5.99 -18.05 2.46
C GLN A 60 4.62 -18.72 2.54
N ASN A 61 3.98 -18.75 3.71
CA ASN A 61 2.63 -19.30 3.86
C ASN A 61 1.56 -18.49 3.12
N PHE A 62 1.70 -17.17 2.98
CA PHE A 62 0.82 -16.38 2.11
C PHE A 62 1.05 -16.67 0.63
N LEU A 63 2.28 -16.95 0.22
CA LEU A 63 2.67 -17.21 -1.16
C LEU A 63 2.36 -18.64 -1.62
N ASN A 64 2.37 -19.60 -0.69
CA ASN A 64 2.11 -21.02 -0.97
C ASN A 64 0.61 -21.26 -1.18
N SER A 65 0.25 -21.87 -2.31
CA SER A 65 -1.14 -22.18 -2.66
C SER A 65 -1.76 -23.31 -1.82
N GLY A 66 -0.93 -24.15 -1.20
CA GLY A 66 -1.39 -25.23 -0.31
C GLY A 66 -1.75 -24.78 1.11
N SER A 67 -1.27 -23.62 1.55
CA SER A 67 -1.61 -23.04 2.85
C SER A 67 -2.84 -22.13 2.76
N CYS A 68 -3.55 -21.99 3.87
CA CYS A 68 -4.77 -21.22 4.01
C CYS A 68 -4.65 -20.14 5.11
N PRO A 69 -3.67 -19.22 5.02
CA PRO A 69 -3.61 -18.12 5.97
C PRO A 69 -4.87 -17.26 5.87
N GLU A 70 -5.23 -16.64 6.97
CA GLU A 70 -6.37 -15.75 7.12
C GLU A 70 -5.91 -14.49 7.84
N VAL A 71 -6.33 -13.32 7.36
CA VAL A 71 -6.17 -12.06 8.08
C VAL A 71 -7.52 -11.60 8.59
N GLN A 72 -7.60 -11.31 9.87
CA GLN A 72 -8.85 -11.01 10.56
C GLN A 72 -8.71 -9.81 11.48
N GLY A 73 -9.84 -9.17 11.79
CA GLY A 73 -9.87 -8.05 12.72
C GLY A 73 -11.05 -7.12 12.48
N PHE A 74 -11.21 -6.15 13.38
CA PHE A 74 -12.28 -5.17 13.25
C PHE A 74 -11.94 -4.08 12.23
N LEU A 75 -12.92 -3.74 11.40
CA LEU A 75 -12.89 -2.58 10.52
C LEU A 75 -14.21 -1.82 10.62
N HIS A 76 -14.13 -0.51 10.44
CA HIS A 76 -15.29 0.33 10.23
C HIS A 76 -15.63 0.34 8.74
N LEU A 77 -16.84 -0.07 8.40
CA LEU A 77 -17.40 -0.03 7.05
C LEU A 77 -18.35 1.16 6.94
N ARG A 78 -18.18 1.97 5.90
CA ARG A 78 -19.11 3.05 5.58
C ARG A 78 -20.35 2.49 4.88
N GLU A 79 -21.53 2.92 5.32
CA GLU A 79 -22.80 2.63 4.66
C GLU A 79 -22.91 3.36 3.32
N ALA A 80 -23.44 2.69 2.29
CA ALA A 80 -23.57 3.26 0.96
C ALA A 80 -24.48 4.50 0.98
N GLY A 81 -24.01 5.60 0.37
CA GLY A 81 -24.78 6.85 0.26
C GLY A 81 -24.89 7.67 1.55
N ARG A 82 -24.37 7.21 2.69
CA ARG A 82 -24.46 7.90 3.99
C ARG A 82 -23.08 8.15 4.58
N LYS A 83 -22.94 9.10 5.51
CA LYS A 83 -21.70 9.30 6.29
C LYS A 83 -21.76 8.53 7.62
N VAL A 84 -22.38 7.35 7.60
CA VAL A 84 -22.54 6.47 8.75
C VAL A 84 -21.55 5.32 8.64
N TRP A 85 -20.88 5.01 9.74
CA TRP A 85 -19.87 3.95 9.82
C TRP A 85 -20.30 2.91 10.85
N LYS A 86 -20.17 1.64 10.49
CA LYS A 86 -20.50 0.50 11.36
C LYS A 86 -19.26 -0.38 11.52
N ARG A 87 -19.02 -0.85 12.73
CA ARG A 87 -17.89 -1.74 13.04
C ARG A 87 -18.29 -3.19 12.79
N PHE A 88 -17.51 -3.90 11.99
CA PHE A 88 -17.68 -5.33 11.74
C PHE A 88 -16.36 -6.07 11.92
N TYR A 89 -16.45 -7.36 12.24
CA TYR A 89 -15.29 -8.24 12.24
C TYR A 89 -15.09 -8.81 10.83
N PHE A 90 -13.97 -8.50 10.21
CA PHE A 90 -13.63 -8.95 8.85
C PHE A 90 -12.68 -10.14 8.89
N SER A 91 -12.78 -10.96 7.85
CA SER A 91 -11.91 -12.11 7.57
C SER A 91 -11.55 -12.10 6.09
N LEU A 92 -10.26 -12.02 5.80
CA LEU A 92 -9.68 -12.06 4.47
C LEU A 92 -9.04 -13.42 4.24
N ARG A 93 -9.57 -14.11 3.24
CA ARG A 93 -9.17 -15.43 2.80
C ARG A 93 -8.80 -15.38 1.33
N ARG A 94 -8.19 -16.46 0.82
CA ARG A 94 -7.89 -16.58 -0.62
C ARG A 94 -9.14 -16.46 -1.50
N SER A 95 -10.30 -16.93 -1.01
CA SER A 95 -11.57 -16.87 -1.73
C SER A 95 -12.23 -15.48 -1.73
N GLY A 96 -11.77 -14.54 -0.91
CA GLY A 96 -12.37 -13.23 -0.82
C GLY A 96 -12.27 -12.58 0.56
N LEU A 97 -12.81 -11.37 0.64
CA LEU A 97 -13.03 -10.66 1.89
C LEU A 97 -14.45 -10.92 2.37
N TYR A 98 -14.60 -11.22 3.66
CA TYR A 98 -15.88 -11.50 4.33
C TYR A 98 -15.99 -10.66 5.60
N TYR A 99 -17.21 -10.44 6.09
CA TYR A 99 -17.45 -9.93 7.43
C TYR A 99 -18.46 -10.78 8.19
N SER A 100 -18.33 -10.85 9.51
CA SER A 100 -19.24 -11.59 10.38
C SER A 100 -20.48 -10.77 10.70
N THR A 101 -21.66 -11.40 10.64
CA THR A 101 -22.93 -10.85 11.12
C THR A 101 -23.16 -11.12 12.61
N LYS A 102 -22.34 -11.96 13.22
CA LYS A 102 -22.45 -12.36 14.64
C LYS A 102 -21.10 -12.23 15.35
N GLY A 103 -20.81 -11.04 15.84
CA GLY A 103 -19.59 -10.76 16.61
C GLY A 103 -18.33 -11.10 15.82
N THR A 104 -17.53 -12.03 16.35
CA THR A 104 -16.30 -12.55 15.72
C THR A 104 -16.46 -13.97 15.18
N SER A 105 -17.71 -14.44 15.03
CA SER A 105 -17.99 -15.81 14.59
C SER A 105 -17.45 -16.06 13.18
N LYS A 106 -16.76 -17.20 13.04
CA LYS A 106 -16.21 -17.72 11.78
C LYS A 106 -17.07 -18.80 11.14
N ASP A 107 -18.25 -19.06 11.72
CA ASP A 107 -19.21 -19.99 11.16
C ASP A 107 -19.61 -19.52 9.75
N PRO A 108 -19.55 -20.38 8.72
CA PRO A 108 -19.96 -20.04 7.36
C PRO A 108 -21.34 -19.37 7.29
N TRP A 109 -22.29 -19.74 8.16
CA TRP A 109 -23.64 -19.15 8.20
C TRP A 109 -23.65 -17.70 8.68
N HIS A 110 -22.65 -17.29 9.47
CA HIS A 110 -22.49 -15.92 9.96
C HIS A 110 -21.58 -15.08 9.06
N LEU A 111 -20.92 -15.66 8.05
CA LEU A 111 -20.01 -14.93 7.17
C LEU A 111 -20.73 -14.41 5.93
N GLN A 112 -20.68 -13.10 5.74
CA GLN A 112 -21.19 -12.43 4.56
C GLN A 112 -20.06 -12.09 3.60
N TYR A 113 -20.21 -12.51 2.35
CA TYR A 113 -19.25 -12.20 1.30
C TYR A 113 -19.24 -10.69 1.02
N PHE A 114 -18.04 -10.10 1.00
CA PHE A 114 -17.87 -8.67 0.83
C PHE A 114 -17.21 -8.30 -0.49
N ALA A 115 -16.08 -8.91 -0.88
CA ALA A 115 -15.39 -8.52 -2.11
C ALA A 115 -14.49 -9.61 -2.70
N ASP A 116 -14.41 -9.62 -4.03
CA ASP A 116 -13.45 -10.42 -4.80
C ASP A 116 -12.10 -9.69 -4.89
N LEU A 117 -11.02 -10.40 -4.62
CA LEU A 117 -9.65 -9.87 -4.66
C LEU A 117 -9.10 -9.81 -6.08
N THR A 118 -9.52 -10.72 -6.96
CA THR A 118 -9.11 -10.77 -8.36
C THR A 118 -9.77 -9.65 -9.15
N GLU A 119 -11.06 -9.41 -8.90
CA GLU A 119 -11.84 -8.40 -9.60
C GLU A 119 -11.86 -7.02 -8.91
N SER A 120 -11.10 -6.81 -7.84
CA SER A 120 -11.04 -5.51 -7.15
C SER A 120 -9.62 -5.03 -6.89
N ASN A 121 -9.44 -3.72 -6.84
CA ASN A 121 -8.21 -3.07 -6.43
C ASN A 121 -8.39 -2.37 -5.09
N ILE A 122 -7.31 -2.29 -4.32
CA ILE A 122 -7.28 -1.67 -3.01
C ILE A 122 -6.49 -0.36 -3.06
N TYR A 123 -7.02 0.70 -2.43
CA TYR A 123 -6.44 2.03 -2.45
C TYR A 123 -6.42 2.66 -1.07
N TYR A 124 -5.42 3.50 -0.81
CA TYR A 124 -5.44 4.40 0.35
C TYR A 124 -6.49 5.49 0.12
N VAL A 125 -7.22 5.83 1.18
CA VAL A 125 -8.15 6.96 1.16
C VAL A 125 -7.46 8.18 1.75
N THR A 126 -7.26 9.21 0.94
CA THR A 126 -6.76 10.50 1.40
C THR A 126 -7.92 11.35 1.91
N GLN A 127 -7.67 12.14 2.96
CA GLN A 127 -8.68 13.05 3.56
C GLN A 127 -9.99 12.36 3.98
N GLY A 128 -9.93 11.09 4.42
CA GLY A 128 -11.10 10.27 4.74
C GLY A 128 -12.04 10.89 5.78
N LYS A 129 -11.49 11.53 6.82
CA LYS A 129 -12.26 12.27 7.83
C LYS A 129 -13.07 13.41 7.20
N LYS A 130 -12.41 14.27 6.41
CA LYS A 130 -13.02 15.46 5.78
C LYS A 130 -14.07 15.09 4.74
N LEU A 131 -13.74 14.18 3.82
CA LEU A 131 -14.61 13.86 2.68
C LEU A 131 -15.75 12.89 3.06
N TYR A 132 -15.47 11.93 3.94
CA TYR A 132 -16.35 10.78 4.17
C TYR A 132 -16.78 10.60 5.63
N GLY A 133 -16.35 11.48 6.54
CA GLY A 133 -16.67 11.36 7.97
C GLY A 133 -16.06 10.11 8.61
N ALA A 134 -14.90 9.65 8.11
CA ALA A 134 -14.25 8.45 8.64
C ALA A 134 -13.93 8.58 10.14
N PRO A 135 -14.09 7.52 10.95
CA PRO A 135 -13.76 7.54 12.38
C PRO A 135 -12.27 7.84 12.63
N THR A 136 -11.40 7.28 11.80
CA THR A 136 -9.95 7.50 11.85
C THR A 136 -9.43 8.01 10.51
N GLU A 137 -8.16 8.40 10.47
CA GLU A 137 -7.45 8.78 9.25
C GLU A 137 -6.89 7.57 8.48
N PHE A 138 -6.93 6.38 9.08
CA PHE A 138 -6.41 5.15 8.53
C PHE A 138 -7.44 4.48 7.61
N GLY A 139 -7.96 5.27 6.68
CA GLY A 139 -8.92 4.84 5.68
C GLY A 139 -8.28 4.17 4.48
N PHE A 140 -8.96 3.16 3.92
CA PHE A 140 -8.67 2.56 2.64
C PHE A 140 -9.98 2.16 1.94
N CYS A 141 -9.94 1.87 0.66
CA CYS A 141 -11.12 1.44 -0.08
C CYS A 141 -10.83 0.31 -1.05
N ILE A 142 -11.88 -0.46 -1.33
CA ILE A 142 -11.89 -1.49 -2.35
C ILE A 142 -12.77 -1.00 -3.50
N LYS A 143 -12.17 -0.92 -4.69
CA LYS A 143 -12.85 -0.52 -5.94
C LYS A 143 -12.89 -1.73 -6.87
N PRO A 144 -14.07 -2.20 -7.29
CA PRO A 144 -14.19 -3.23 -8.32
C PRO A 144 -13.62 -2.74 -9.66
N CYS A 145 -12.84 -3.58 -10.36
CA CYS A 145 -12.19 -3.25 -11.63
C CYS A 145 -13.19 -2.88 -12.73
N LYS A 146 -14.35 -3.54 -12.76
CA LYS A 146 -15.43 -3.29 -13.74
C LYS A 146 -16.31 -2.08 -13.38
N ALA A 147 -16.10 -1.44 -12.23
CA ALA A 147 -16.90 -0.28 -11.83
C ALA A 147 -16.48 0.97 -12.62
N ARG A 148 -17.14 1.21 -13.76
CA ARG A 148 -17.01 2.47 -14.53
C ARG A 148 -17.64 3.68 -13.83
N SER A 149 -18.45 3.45 -12.80
CA SER A 149 -19.19 4.50 -12.08
C SER A 149 -18.37 5.09 -10.93
N GLY A 150 -17.44 6.01 -11.23
CA GLY A 150 -16.80 6.93 -10.28
C GLY A 150 -16.70 6.46 -8.81
N THR A 151 -17.37 7.19 -7.91
CA THR A 151 -17.44 6.87 -6.46
C THR A 151 -18.61 5.95 -6.08
N LYS A 152 -19.56 5.72 -7.00
CA LYS A 152 -20.75 4.88 -6.80
C LYS A 152 -20.34 3.41 -6.95
N GLY A 153 -19.91 2.81 -5.83
CA GLY A 153 -19.42 1.43 -5.77
C GLY A 153 -18.12 1.27 -4.99
N LEU A 154 -17.54 2.37 -4.50
CA LEU A 154 -16.40 2.32 -3.59
C LEU A 154 -16.83 1.77 -2.23
N LYS A 155 -16.17 0.70 -1.81
CA LYS A 155 -16.32 0.12 -0.47
C LYS A 155 -15.28 0.75 0.45
N LEU A 156 -15.72 1.72 1.26
CA LEU A 156 -14.86 2.50 2.17
C LEU A 156 -14.72 1.79 3.52
N LEU A 157 -13.48 1.55 3.91
CA LEU A 157 -13.09 0.86 5.15
C LEU A 157 -12.14 1.76 5.95
N CYS A 158 -12.12 1.57 7.28
CA CYS A 158 -11.31 2.37 8.19
C CYS A 158 -10.85 1.51 9.37
N SER A 159 -9.54 1.41 9.58
CA SER A 159 -8.92 0.70 10.71
C SER A 159 -8.72 1.62 11.91
N GLU A 160 -8.41 1.04 13.07
CA GLU A 160 -8.17 1.80 14.30
C GLU A 160 -6.82 2.54 14.27
N ASP A 161 -5.81 1.90 13.70
CA ASP A 161 -4.44 2.41 13.64
C ASP A 161 -3.76 2.15 12.28
N GLU A 162 -2.56 2.71 12.11
CA GLU A 162 -1.77 2.60 10.88
C GLU A 162 -1.22 1.19 10.63
N GLN A 163 -0.86 0.46 11.68
CA GLN A 163 -0.32 -0.89 11.57
C GLN A 163 -1.39 -1.83 11.03
N SER A 164 -2.60 -1.74 11.58
CA SER A 164 -3.78 -2.46 11.12
C SER A 164 -4.10 -2.13 9.66
N ARG A 165 -4.06 -0.85 9.25
CA ARG A 165 -4.22 -0.46 7.83
C ARG A 165 -3.15 -1.10 6.95
N ALA A 166 -1.89 -0.99 7.35
CA ALA A 166 -0.77 -1.52 6.58
C ALA A 166 -0.87 -3.05 6.42
N CYS A 167 -1.27 -3.75 7.48
CA CYS A 167 -1.54 -5.19 7.49
C CYS A 167 -2.64 -5.55 6.49
N TRP A 168 -3.82 -4.91 6.54
CA TRP A 168 -4.91 -5.16 5.58
C TRP A 168 -4.50 -4.88 4.13
N MET A 169 -3.81 -3.76 3.89
CA MET A 169 -3.31 -3.40 2.56
C MET A 169 -2.31 -4.41 2.02
N ALA A 170 -1.39 -4.88 2.87
CA ALA A 170 -0.39 -5.88 2.49
C ALA A 170 -1.00 -7.26 2.27
N ALA A 171 -1.90 -7.70 3.14
CA ALA A 171 -2.62 -8.97 3.03
C ALA A 171 -3.42 -9.03 1.72
N PHE A 172 -4.18 -7.97 1.41
CA PHE A 172 -4.95 -7.90 0.17
C PHE A 172 -4.04 -8.02 -1.06
N ARG A 173 -2.90 -7.31 -1.06
CA ARG A 173 -1.92 -7.38 -2.15
C ARG A 173 -1.27 -8.76 -2.27
N LEU A 174 -0.97 -9.42 -1.14
CA LEU A 174 -0.43 -10.78 -1.13
C LEU A 174 -1.43 -11.77 -1.72
N PHE A 175 -2.71 -11.73 -1.31
CA PHE A 175 -3.71 -12.62 -1.88
C PHE A 175 -4.02 -12.32 -3.36
N LYS A 176 -4.03 -11.04 -3.76
CA LYS A 176 -4.32 -10.65 -5.15
C LYS A 176 -3.18 -11.03 -6.12
N TYR A 177 -1.94 -10.73 -5.75
CA TYR A 177 -0.80 -10.82 -6.67
C TYR A 177 0.14 -12.00 -6.37
N GLY A 178 0.11 -12.53 -5.15
CA GLY A 178 0.89 -13.70 -4.73
C GLY A 178 2.36 -13.63 -5.12
N MET A 179 2.85 -14.71 -5.74
CA MET A 179 4.24 -14.86 -6.17
C MET A 179 4.70 -13.78 -7.15
N GLN A 180 3.79 -13.21 -7.96
CA GLN A 180 4.15 -12.11 -8.85
C GLN A 180 4.63 -10.89 -8.07
N LEU A 181 4.07 -10.62 -6.89
CA LEU A 181 4.51 -9.52 -6.04
C LEU A 181 5.92 -9.75 -5.48
N TYR A 182 6.24 -10.98 -5.11
CA TYR A 182 7.58 -11.35 -4.63
C TYR A 182 8.62 -11.27 -5.75
N ARG A 183 8.31 -11.77 -6.96
CA ARG A 183 9.18 -11.61 -8.15
C ARG A 183 9.48 -10.15 -8.45
N ASN A 184 8.47 -9.27 -8.35
CA ASN A 184 8.67 -7.83 -8.54
C ASN A 184 9.63 -7.22 -7.49
N TYR A 185 9.59 -7.72 -6.25
CA TYR A 185 10.51 -7.30 -5.20
C TYR A 185 11.94 -7.77 -5.49
N GLN A 186 12.12 -9.04 -5.85
CA GLN A 186 13.44 -9.59 -6.23
C GLN A 186 14.07 -8.82 -7.39
N GLN A 187 13.29 -8.52 -8.44
CA GLN A 187 13.75 -7.69 -9.56
C GLN A 187 14.11 -6.27 -9.13
N ALA A 188 13.37 -5.68 -8.19
CA ALA A 188 13.69 -4.36 -7.66
C ALA A 188 14.99 -4.37 -6.84
N GLN A 189 15.23 -5.41 -6.05
CA GLN A 189 16.49 -5.58 -5.32
C GLN A 189 17.67 -5.80 -6.26
N ALA A 190 17.52 -6.66 -7.26
CA ALA A 190 18.57 -6.90 -8.25
C ALA A 190 19.00 -5.58 -8.93
N ARG A 191 18.06 -4.70 -9.30
CA ARG A 191 18.37 -3.38 -9.86
C ARG A 191 19.12 -2.45 -8.90
N LEU A 192 18.93 -2.60 -7.59
CA LEU A 192 19.66 -1.81 -6.58
C LEU A 192 21.05 -2.39 -6.28
N SER A 193 21.22 -3.71 -6.46
CA SER A 193 22.47 -4.43 -6.21
C SER A 193 23.42 -4.44 -7.43
N GLN A 194 22.93 -4.08 -8.62
CA GLN A 194 23.77 -3.98 -9.82
C GLN A 194 24.73 -2.79 -9.67
N PRO A 195 26.05 -3.00 -9.86
CA PRO A 195 26.98 -1.90 -10.04
C PRO A 195 26.54 -1.03 -11.23
N PRO A 196 26.78 0.30 -11.22
CA PRO A 196 26.37 1.22 -12.29
C PRO A 196 26.85 0.86 -13.71
N TRP A 197 27.74 -0.14 -13.85
CA TRP A 197 28.49 -0.45 -15.05
C TRP A 197 28.09 -1.76 -15.75
N ILE A 198 27.14 -2.55 -15.22
CA ILE A 198 26.82 -3.91 -15.74
C ILE A 198 25.38 -4.05 -16.31
N GLY A 199 24.53 -3.02 -16.23
CA GLY A 199 23.24 -2.99 -16.96
C GLY A 199 23.42 -2.65 -18.45
N PRO A 200 22.50 -3.02 -19.35
CA PRO A 200 22.48 -2.41 -20.68
C PRO A 200 22.36 -0.91 -20.45
N THR A 201 23.39 -0.18 -20.88
CA THR A 201 23.39 1.28 -20.89
C THR A 201 22.06 1.71 -21.49
N PRO A 202 21.23 2.51 -20.79
CA PRO A 202 20.20 3.28 -21.48
C PRO A 202 20.93 3.96 -22.63
N LEU A 203 20.39 3.94 -23.86
CA LEU A 203 20.99 4.67 -24.99
C LEU A 203 21.41 6.04 -24.46
N ARG A 204 22.72 6.24 -24.30
CA ARG A 204 23.28 7.45 -23.70
C ARG A 204 22.97 8.55 -24.69
N SER A 205 21.92 9.31 -24.40
CA SER A 205 21.75 10.63 -25.00
C SER A 205 22.97 11.44 -24.59
N VAL A 206 23.53 12.20 -25.53
CA VAL A 206 24.85 12.87 -25.50
C VAL A 206 24.96 13.99 -24.43
N SER A 207 24.08 14.01 -23.42
CA SER A 207 23.95 15.05 -22.39
C SER A 207 24.18 14.55 -20.94
N ASP A 208 24.59 13.30 -20.72
CA ASP A 208 24.72 12.73 -19.36
C ASP A 208 25.78 13.40 -18.47
N ASN A 209 26.72 14.18 -19.05
CA ASN A 209 27.67 14.98 -18.27
C ASN A 209 27.05 16.24 -17.63
N ALA A 210 25.77 16.53 -17.89
CA ALA A 210 25.06 17.71 -17.37
C ALA A 210 24.01 17.39 -16.30
N LEU A 211 23.80 16.11 -15.95
CA LEU A 211 22.78 15.71 -14.99
C LEU A 211 23.39 15.60 -13.59
N VAL A 212 23.05 16.55 -12.73
CA VAL A 212 23.37 16.53 -11.30
C VAL A 212 22.16 16.11 -10.48
N ALA A 213 22.39 15.34 -9.43
CA ALA A 213 21.33 14.99 -8.49
C ALA A 213 21.01 16.21 -7.61
N MET A 214 19.72 16.50 -7.43
CA MET A 214 19.25 17.63 -6.61
C MET A 214 18.48 17.12 -5.40
N ASP A 215 18.69 17.75 -4.26
CA ASP A 215 17.96 17.52 -3.01
C ASP A 215 17.04 18.71 -2.71
N PHE A 216 15.74 18.43 -2.56
CA PHE A 216 14.67 19.39 -2.27
C PHE A 216 14.09 19.20 -0.87
N SER A 217 14.79 18.51 0.03
CA SER A 217 14.30 18.25 1.39
C SER A 217 14.23 19.49 2.29
N GLY A 218 14.83 20.63 1.88
CA GLY A 218 14.75 21.94 2.53
C GLY A 218 13.95 22.99 1.73
N CYS A 219 13.98 24.25 2.18
CA CYS A 219 13.30 25.38 1.50
C CYS A 219 13.99 25.81 0.20
N THR A 220 15.26 25.43 0.02
CA THR A 220 16.07 25.75 -1.15
C THR A 220 16.67 24.45 -1.67
N GLY A 221 16.51 24.16 -2.96
CA GLY A 221 17.11 22.98 -3.58
C GLY A 221 18.63 23.10 -3.60
N ARG A 222 19.35 22.03 -3.25
CA ARG A 222 20.82 21.96 -3.34
C ARG A 222 21.26 20.86 -4.31
N VAL A 223 22.42 21.06 -4.93
CA VAL A 223 23.08 20.05 -5.76
C VAL A 223 23.78 19.04 -4.83
N LEU A 224 23.65 17.75 -5.12
CA LEU A 224 24.38 16.68 -4.46
C LEU A 224 25.67 16.41 -5.22
N GLU A 225 26.81 16.51 -4.54
CA GLU A 225 28.13 16.61 -5.16
C GLU A 225 28.65 15.25 -5.64
N ASN A 226 28.21 14.16 -5.00
CA ASN A 226 28.69 12.82 -5.32
C ASN A 226 27.62 11.73 -5.15
N PRO A 227 27.81 10.56 -5.78
CA PRO A 227 26.86 9.45 -5.67
C PRO A 227 26.62 8.95 -4.24
N GLY A 228 27.62 9.05 -3.35
CA GLY A 228 27.51 8.64 -1.95
C GLY A 228 26.61 9.56 -1.12
N GLU A 229 26.69 10.87 -1.36
CA GLU A 229 25.81 11.87 -0.77
C GLU A 229 24.36 11.67 -1.25
N ALA A 230 24.16 11.42 -2.55
CA ALA A 230 22.85 11.12 -3.10
C ALA A 230 22.22 9.85 -2.50
N LEU A 231 23.03 8.82 -2.27
CA LEU A 231 22.59 7.59 -1.60
C LEU A 231 22.20 7.87 -0.14
N THR A 232 23.02 8.63 0.59
CA THR A 232 22.76 9.00 1.99
C THR A 232 21.47 9.80 2.12
N ALA A 233 21.30 10.85 1.30
CA ALA A 233 20.07 11.64 1.28
C ALA A 233 18.84 10.77 0.97
N ALA A 234 18.95 9.82 0.04
CA ALA A 234 17.86 8.89 -0.26
C ALA A 234 17.56 7.92 0.90
N LEU A 235 18.57 7.48 1.67
CA LEU A 235 18.41 6.63 2.85
C LEU A 235 17.79 7.39 4.02
N GLU A 236 18.22 8.63 4.26
CA GLU A 236 17.65 9.52 5.26
C GLU A 236 16.19 9.83 4.96
N GLU A 237 15.87 10.15 3.71
CA GLU A 237 14.50 10.32 3.24
C GLU A 237 13.69 9.04 3.52
N ALA A 238 14.25 7.86 3.21
CA ALA A 238 13.59 6.58 3.47
C ALA A 238 13.33 6.33 4.96
N GLN A 239 14.25 6.71 5.85
CA GLN A 239 14.11 6.59 7.30
C GLN A 239 13.08 7.60 7.84
N ALA A 240 13.14 8.86 7.40
CA ALA A 240 12.17 9.89 7.77
C ALA A 240 10.76 9.50 7.33
N TRP A 241 10.63 8.87 6.16
CA TRP A 241 9.38 8.34 5.63
C TRP A 241 8.80 7.22 6.52
N ARG A 242 9.65 6.43 7.19
CA ARG A 242 9.20 5.48 8.23
C ARG A 242 8.71 6.19 9.49
N LYS A 243 9.30 7.31 9.90
CA LYS A 243 8.90 8.03 11.12
C LYS A 243 7.60 8.83 10.95
N LYS A 244 7.34 9.43 9.78
CA LYS A 244 6.14 10.24 9.50
C LYS A 244 4.94 9.39 9.07
N THR A 245 4.31 8.66 10.00
CA THR A 245 3.18 7.71 9.74
C THR A 245 1.93 8.36 9.13
N THR A 246 1.54 9.54 9.62
CA THR A 246 0.31 10.27 9.26
C THR A 246 0.33 10.79 7.81
N HIS A 247 1.51 11.13 7.28
CA HIS A 247 1.64 11.82 5.99
C HIS A 247 2.17 10.97 4.83
N ARG A 248 2.54 9.71 5.05
CA ARG A 248 3.18 8.81 4.06
C ARG A 248 2.49 8.77 2.69
N TYR A 249 1.17 8.94 2.67
CA TYR A 249 0.35 8.83 1.46
C TYR A 249 -0.33 10.14 1.04
N SER A 250 -0.09 11.24 1.75
CA SER A 250 -0.58 12.57 1.38
C SER A 250 -0.01 12.97 0.02
N LEU A 251 -0.77 13.74 -0.77
CA LEU A 251 -0.18 14.46 -1.89
C LEU A 251 0.81 15.50 -1.35
N PRO A 252 1.90 15.82 -2.07
CA PRO A 252 2.80 16.90 -1.67
C PRO A 252 2.00 18.17 -1.43
N ALA A 253 2.17 18.78 -0.25
CA ALA A 253 1.68 20.14 -0.03
C ALA A 253 2.58 21.09 -0.82
N ALA A 254 2.00 22.08 -1.51
CA ALA A 254 2.78 23.17 -2.07
C ALA A 254 3.48 23.90 -0.92
N CYS A 255 4.80 24.09 -1.00
CA CYS A 255 5.53 24.90 -0.04
C CYS A 255 4.91 26.30 -0.02
N GLN A 256 4.44 26.74 1.16
CA GLN A 256 4.12 28.14 1.37
C GLN A 256 5.46 28.88 1.44
N SER A 257 5.79 29.63 0.39
CA SER A 257 6.87 30.60 0.44
C SER A 257 6.53 31.63 1.51
N SER A 258 7.34 31.71 2.58
CA SER A 258 7.31 32.88 3.46
C SER A 258 7.55 34.12 2.61
N PRO A 259 6.76 35.20 2.74
CA PRO A 259 7.10 36.45 2.09
C PRO A 259 8.44 36.91 2.66
N LEU A 260 9.42 37.06 1.77
CA LEU A 260 10.67 37.74 2.10
C LEU A 260 10.31 39.14 2.58
N SER A 261 10.55 39.42 3.86
CA SER A 261 10.52 40.78 4.37
C SER A 261 11.60 41.57 3.63
N ALA A 262 11.19 42.67 2.99
CA ALA A 262 12.05 43.64 2.33
C ALA A 262 12.90 44.41 3.35
#